data_AF-A0A917D2R1-F1
#
_entry.id   AF-A0A917D2R1-F1
#
_cell.length_a   1.000
_cell.length_b   1.000
_cell.length_c   1.000
_cell.angle_alpha   90.00
_cell.angle_beta   90.00
_cell.angle_gamma   90.00
#
_symmetry.space_group_name_H-M   'P 1'
#
loop_
_entity.id
_entity.type
_entity.pdbx_description
1 polymer ?
#
loop_
_entity_poly.entity_id
_entity_poly.type
_entity_poly.pdbx_seq_one_letter_code
_entity_poly.pdbx_strand_id
1 'polypeptide(L)'
;MKVATKSLLEHHYMTKITYFHLNAFETLRYGEGAFNCLLIITKGALHYHSISPILLNKGDTLILQGVQNITIKNESPATEGYIIEFQSVALASKVHQNIHQKLIRLKPFTTYVTHIEKLYKQSNSVTSHEQTAQQIAFQKIWQHVIQACINEDIGDSITKVNDSIRWLQQYFMTKITVSQLALQANVSTRQYLRIFKNLTNHTPIAYLNQYRIYRAQERLLQSNATVQEIALQVGFENVNYFNALFKQKVGCTPKAYIRLKQKNPRILTLHYAGELLAIGITPIADIEVTWLQLTPRPKNACTVGYSCCDIDAVKQLQPDIVILSDAIETKIKTALENFVPVIVIPWDIDPMERLLRIAKILGKTVEVQQYITHYQQQSALLQQQYHNYYSTKPRIIILRLDEQQVWIHASRFFPLFYQILPFQPTVLMQETTEKFQQMRRIAIPYHDIASIEADRIYIVRGTEEKFHTWLQQLQKLPAWRMLSAVKNQHVYLVPQAGIANHLYNLQQQLTHIPLFLECDNAHKNIVYRLPKST
;
A
#
# COMPACT_ATOMS: atom_id res chain seq x y z
N MET A 1 -14.73 30.57 31.06
CA MET A 1 -14.27 29.17 30.93
C MET A 1 -15.45 28.25 30.70
N LYS A 2 -15.57 27.58 29.55
CA LYS A 2 -16.53 26.47 29.39
C LYS A 2 -15.88 25.21 29.98
N VAL A 3 -16.26 24.85 31.21
CA VAL A 3 -15.89 23.55 31.79
C VAL A 3 -16.71 22.50 31.03
N ALA A 4 -16.04 21.74 30.17
CA ALA A 4 -16.64 20.57 29.54
C ALA A 4 -16.71 19.45 30.60
N THR A 5 -17.87 19.28 31.23
CA THR A 5 -18.19 18.08 32.01
C THR A 5 -18.31 16.91 31.04
N LYS A 6 -17.24 16.11 30.92
CA LYS A 6 -17.32 14.77 30.33
C LYS A 6 -18.09 13.89 31.32
N SER A 7 -19.15 13.21 30.87
CA SER A 7 -19.79 12.20 31.73
C SER A 7 -18.77 11.13 32.06
N LEU A 8 -18.63 10.81 33.34
CA LEU A 8 -17.77 9.73 33.80
C LEU A 8 -18.36 8.40 33.29
N LEU A 9 -17.46 7.48 32.94
CA LEU A 9 -17.75 6.15 32.40
C LEU A 9 -18.81 5.40 33.23
N GLU A 10 -19.61 4.57 32.58
CA GLU A 10 -20.46 3.58 33.27
C GLU A 10 -19.57 2.53 33.92
N HIS A 11 -19.62 2.44 35.24
CA HIS A 11 -18.78 1.50 35.98
C HIS A 11 -19.55 0.19 36.12
N HIS A 12 -18.97 -0.88 35.57
CA HIS A 12 -19.47 -2.24 35.75
C HIS A 12 -18.73 -2.86 36.93
N TYR A 13 -19.43 -3.42 37.90
CA TYR A 13 -18.81 -4.05 39.07
C TYR A 13 -19.19 -5.52 39.09
N MET A 14 -18.18 -6.38 39.16
CA MET A 14 -18.42 -7.80 39.34
C MET A 14 -19.02 -8.03 40.72
N THR A 15 -20.12 -8.76 40.79
CA THR A 15 -20.75 -9.14 42.05
C THR A 15 -20.42 -10.58 42.43
N LYS A 16 -20.31 -11.47 41.44
CA LYS A 16 -20.10 -12.90 41.66
C LYS A 16 -19.49 -13.56 40.43
N ILE A 17 -18.66 -14.58 40.66
CA ILE A 17 -18.19 -15.48 39.61
C ILE A 17 -18.47 -16.93 40.03
N THR A 18 -19.08 -17.69 39.13
CA THR A 18 -19.41 -19.10 39.36
C THR A 18 -18.80 -19.95 38.25
N TYR A 19 -18.06 -20.99 38.62
CA TYR A 19 -17.63 -22.04 37.72
C TYR A 19 -18.70 -23.13 37.65
N PHE A 20 -18.93 -23.68 36.46
CA PHE A 20 -19.78 -24.85 36.27
C PHE A 20 -19.09 -25.91 35.42
N HIS A 21 -19.40 -27.17 35.73
CA HIS A 21 -19.06 -28.34 34.95
C HIS A 21 -20.34 -29.15 34.79
N LEU A 22 -20.72 -29.44 33.55
CA LEU A 22 -21.93 -30.20 33.23
C LEU A 22 -21.57 -31.43 32.39
N ASN A 23 -22.06 -32.58 32.82
CA ASN A 23 -22.04 -33.82 32.04
C ASN A 23 -23.18 -33.83 31.02
N ALA A 24 -23.15 -34.78 30.08
CA ALA A 24 -24.18 -34.92 29.07
C ALA A 24 -25.60 -34.96 29.69
N PHE A 25 -26.52 -34.19 29.11
CA PHE A 25 -27.94 -34.08 29.50
C PHE A 25 -28.21 -33.44 30.87
N GLU A 26 -27.20 -32.94 31.57
CA GLU A 26 -27.41 -32.16 32.78
C GLU A 26 -27.98 -30.77 32.46
N THR A 27 -28.82 -30.27 33.37
CA THR A 27 -29.44 -28.95 33.28
C THR A 27 -28.96 -28.09 34.45
N LEU A 28 -28.42 -26.92 34.14
CA LEU A 28 -28.08 -25.90 35.14
C LEU A 28 -29.19 -24.85 35.19
N ARG A 29 -29.73 -24.61 36.38
CA ARG A 29 -30.57 -23.45 36.69
C ARG A 29 -29.77 -22.49 37.55
N TYR A 30 -29.65 -21.25 37.10
CA TYR A 30 -28.79 -20.25 37.75
C TYR A 30 -29.53 -18.93 37.96
N GLY A 31 -29.31 -18.34 39.14
CA GLY A 31 -29.75 -16.99 39.52
C GLY A 31 -30.97 -16.95 40.43
N GLU A 32 -31.00 -15.95 41.32
CA GLU A 32 -32.14 -15.55 42.15
C GLU A 32 -32.26 -14.02 42.08
N GLY A 33 -33.41 -13.51 41.61
CA GLY A 33 -33.61 -12.06 41.40
C GLY A 33 -33.09 -11.55 40.05
N ALA A 34 -33.18 -10.23 39.80
CA ALA A 34 -32.75 -9.64 38.53
C ALA A 34 -31.24 -9.34 38.53
N PHE A 35 -30.50 -9.87 37.54
CA PHE A 35 -29.05 -9.69 37.42
C PHE A 35 -28.59 -9.53 35.96
N ASN A 36 -27.35 -9.08 35.79
CA ASN A 36 -26.65 -9.13 34.50
C ASN A 36 -25.50 -10.12 34.61
N CYS A 37 -25.20 -10.84 33.53
CA CYS A 37 -24.05 -11.74 33.52
C CYS A 37 -23.39 -11.90 32.15
N LEU A 38 -22.14 -12.34 32.20
CA LEU A 38 -21.42 -12.94 31.08
C LEU A 38 -21.46 -14.46 31.25
N LEU A 39 -22.03 -15.16 30.28
CA LEU A 39 -21.99 -16.63 30.19
C LEU A 39 -20.90 -17.03 29.20
N ILE A 40 -19.85 -17.68 29.71
CA ILE A 40 -18.62 -17.95 28.96
C ILE A 40 -18.37 -19.45 28.88
N ILE A 41 -18.16 -19.99 27.67
CA ILE A 41 -17.86 -21.42 27.47
C ILE A 41 -16.36 -21.62 27.26
N THR A 42 -15.73 -22.41 28.13
CA THR A 42 -14.30 -22.73 28.05
C THR A 42 -14.03 -24.10 27.42
N LYS A 43 -15.01 -25.00 27.47
CA LYS A 43 -14.96 -26.34 26.86
C LYS A 43 -16.38 -26.82 26.54
N GLY A 44 -16.52 -27.59 25.46
CA GLY A 44 -17.82 -28.13 25.04
C GLY A 44 -18.69 -27.09 24.35
N ALA A 45 -20.00 -27.37 24.33
CA ALA A 45 -21.02 -26.54 23.73
C ALA A 45 -22.37 -26.69 24.44
N LEU A 46 -23.19 -25.64 24.39
CA LEU A 46 -24.34 -25.47 25.27
C LEU A 46 -25.50 -24.75 24.58
N HIS A 47 -26.72 -25.19 24.85
CA HIS A 47 -27.94 -24.52 24.36
C HIS A 47 -28.55 -23.61 25.43
N TYR A 48 -28.48 -22.30 25.17
CA TYR A 48 -29.21 -21.31 25.93
C TYR A 48 -30.64 -21.19 25.40
N HIS A 49 -31.61 -21.53 26.25
CA HIS A 49 -33.02 -21.51 25.90
C HIS A 49 -33.60 -20.11 26.15
N SER A 50 -33.81 -19.35 25.08
CA SER A 50 -34.53 -18.07 25.08
C SER A 50 -35.63 -18.09 24.00
N ILE A 51 -36.29 -16.96 23.74
CA ILE A 51 -37.28 -16.83 22.64
C ILE A 51 -36.65 -17.22 21.28
N SER A 52 -35.35 -17.01 21.12
CA SER A 52 -34.54 -17.53 20.01
C SER A 52 -33.40 -18.37 20.59
N PRO A 53 -33.36 -19.69 20.39
CA PRO A 53 -32.34 -20.54 21.00
C PRO A 53 -30.94 -20.19 20.47
N ILE A 54 -29.97 -20.07 21.37
CA ILE A 54 -28.58 -19.72 21.04
C ILE A 54 -27.67 -20.89 21.39
N LEU A 55 -26.92 -21.39 20.39
CA LEU A 55 -25.85 -22.36 20.58
C LEU A 55 -24.54 -21.64 20.92
N LEU A 56 -24.00 -21.95 22.09
CA LEU A 56 -22.73 -21.43 22.59
C LEU A 56 -21.65 -22.51 22.46
N ASN A 57 -20.56 -22.20 21.78
CA ASN A 57 -19.40 -23.09 21.63
C ASN A 57 -18.23 -22.59 22.49
N LYS A 58 -17.20 -23.43 22.65
CA LYS A 58 -15.91 -23.02 23.22
C LYS A 58 -15.43 -21.68 22.64
N GLY A 59 -15.23 -20.70 23.53
CA GLY A 59 -14.77 -19.35 23.20
C GLY A 59 -15.88 -18.33 22.92
N ASP A 60 -17.12 -18.78 22.87
CA ASP A 60 -18.27 -17.89 22.82
C ASP A 60 -18.58 -17.33 24.22
N THR A 61 -18.97 -16.06 24.25
CA THR A 61 -19.45 -15.34 25.42
C THR A 61 -20.80 -14.72 25.09
N LEU A 62 -21.81 -15.03 25.90
CA LEU A 62 -23.14 -14.45 25.77
C LEU A 62 -23.34 -13.38 26.85
N ILE A 63 -23.71 -12.18 26.42
CA ILE A 63 -24.09 -11.10 27.34
C ILE A 63 -25.59 -11.20 27.65
N LEU A 64 -25.93 -11.29 28.93
CA LEU A 64 -27.31 -11.28 29.41
C LEU A 64 -27.49 -10.11 30.37
N GLN A 65 -28.53 -9.31 30.16
CA GLN A 65 -28.85 -8.14 31.00
C GLN A 65 -30.28 -8.21 31.51
N GLY A 66 -30.50 -7.88 32.79
CA GLY A 66 -31.82 -7.85 33.41
C GLY A 66 -32.55 -9.20 33.42
N VAL A 67 -31.80 -10.31 33.47
CA VAL A 67 -32.38 -11.66 33.49
C VAL A 67 -32.78 -12.06 34.92
N GLN A 68 -33.86 -12.81 35.07
CA GLN A 68 -34.34 -13.31 36.38
C GLN A 68 -33.80 -14.71 36.70
N ASN A 69 -33.64 -15.55 35.68
CA ASN A 69 -33.04 -16.86 35.78
C ASN A 69 -32.43 -17.24 34.42
N ILE A 70 -31.53 -18.23 34.46
CA ILE A 70 -30.93 -18.80 33.27
C ILE A 70 -31.12 -20.31 33.37
N THR A 71 -31.73 -20.90 32.34
CA THR A 71 -31.82 -22.35 32.19
C THR A 71 -30.93 -22.77 31.02
N ILE A 72 -30.01 -23.66 31.34
CA ILE A 72 -28.96 -24.14 30.46
C ILE A 72 -29.10 -25.65 30.36
N LYS A 73 -29.12 -26.20 29.14
CA LYS A 73 -29.05 -27.64 28.91
C LYS A 73 -27.75 -28.00 28.21
N ASN A 74 -27.04 -28.97 28.76
CA ASN A 74 -25.84 -29.50 28.13
C ASN A 74 -26.18 -30.67 27.19
N GLU A 75 -25.83 -30.52 25.92
CA GLU A 75 -25.98 -31.57 24.89
C GLU A 75 -24.63 -32.17 24.47
N SER A 76 -23.52 -31.67 25.03
CA SER A 76 -22.16 -32.17 24.78
C SER A 76 -21.71 -33.19 25.84
N PRO A 77 -20.71 -34.06 25.55
CA PRO A 77 -20.20 -35.04 26.52
C PRO A 77 -19.75 -34.44 27.86
N ALA A 78 -19.11 -33.27 27.81
CA ALA A 78 -18.75 -32.46 28.95
C ALA A 78 -18.62 -30.99 28.52
N THR A 79 -19.25 -30.09 29.29
CA THR A 79 -19.17 -28.64 29.06
C THR A 79 -18.73 -27.93 30.33
N GLU A 80 -17.78 -27.02 30.18
CA GLU A 80 -17.22 -26.22 31.27
C GLU A 80 -17.32 -24.74 30.91
N GLY A 81 -17.54 -23.91 31.93
CA GLY A 81 -17.64 -22.49 31.73
C GLY A 81 -17.75 -21.69 33.02
N TYR A 82 -17.93 -20.39 32.84
CA TYR A 82 -18.05 -19.43 33.93
C TYR A 82 -19.27 -18.54 33.71
N ILE A 83 -19.94 -18.20 34.82
CA ILE A 83 -20.96 -17.16 34.89
C ILE A 83 -20.39 -16.04 35.74
N ILE A 84 -20.19 -14.88 35.12
CA ILE A 84 -19.72 -13.67 35.82
C ILE A 84 -20.89 -12.71 35.94
N GLU A 85 -21.41 -12.54 37.15
CA GLU A 85 -22.45 -11.56 37.44
C GLU A 85 -21.87 -10.17 37.63
N PHE A 86 -22.58 -9.16 37.15
CA PHE A 86 -22.17 -7.78 37.30
C PHE A 86 -23.35 -6.81 37.47
N GLN A 87 -23.10 -5.73 38.20
CA GLN A 87 -23.97 -4.55 38.28
C GLN A 87 -23.41 -3.42 37.43
N SER A 88 -24.30 -2.59 36.88
CA SER A 88 -23.93 -1.43 36.07
C SER A 88 -24.42 -0.17 36.78
N VAL A 89 -23.52 0.77 37.09
CA VAL A 89 -23.90 2.09 37.60
C VAL A 89 -24.06 3.02 36.39
N ALA A 90 -25.30 3.35 36.04
CA ALA A 90 -25.61 4.07 34.80
C ALA A 90 -25.36 5.59 34.92
N LEU A 91 -24.57 6.12 33.99
CA LEU A 91 -24.64 7.50 33.53
C LEU A 91 -24.71 7.45 31.99
N ALA A 92 -25.90 7.08 31.49
CA ALA A 92 -26.43 7.30 30.15
C ALA A 92 -25.41 7.26 28.99
N SER A 93 -24.91 6.07 28.61
CA SER A 93 -24.21 5.89 27.33
C SER A 93 -25.05 5.16 26.27
N LYS A 94 -25.06 5.66 25.02
CA LYS A 94 -25.78 5.07 23.86
C LYS A 94 -25.22 3.72 23.40
N VAL A 95 -24.03 3.33 23.85
CA VAL A 95 -23.30 2.13 23.36
C VAL A 95 -23.90 0.83 23.91
N HIS A 96 -24.62 0.89 25.03
CA HIS A 96 -25.12 -0.29 25.75
C HIS A 96 -26.62 -0.55 25.61
N GLN A 97 -27.35 0.23 24.82
CA GLN A 97 -28.81 0.09 24.71
C GLN A 97 -29.28 -1.22 24.02
N ASN A 98 -28.38 -1.99 23.38
CA ASN A 98 -28.73 -3.22 22.65
C ASN A 98 -27.65 -4.33 22.76
N ILE A 99 -27.14 -4.64 23.96
CA ILE A 99 -26.18 -5.75 24.15
C ILE A 99 -26.77 -7.00 24.81
N HIS A 100 -28.05 -6.99 25.20
CA HIS A 100 -28.75 -8.19 25.70
C HIS A 100 -28.82 -9.27 24.61
N GLN A 101 -28.53 -10.52 24.97
CA GLN A 101 -28.44 -11.69 24.07
C GLN A 101 -27.39 -11.55 22.95
N LYS A 102 -26.42 -10.66 23.10
CA LYS A 102 -25.33 -10.53 22.13
C LYS A 102 -24.31 -11.65 22.31
N LEU A 103 -24.15 -12.47 21.27
CA LEU A 103 -23.11 -13.48 21.16
C LEU A 103 -21.81 -12.83 20.70
N ILE A 104 -20.71 -13.06 21.43
CA ILE A 104 -19.41 -12.44 21.13
C ILE A 104 -18.31 -13.48 21.24
N ARG A 105 -17.34 -13.42 20.32
CA ARG A 105 -16.12 -14.23 20.38
C ARG A 105 -14.94 -13.43 20.89
N LEU A 106 -14.44 -13.81 22.07
CA LEU A 106 -13.30 -13.14 22.68
C LEU A 106 -11.99 -13.76 22.18
N LYS A 107 -11.12 -12.92 21.60
CA LYS A 107 -9.84 -13.34 21.01
C LYS A 107 -8.67 -12.51 21.58
N PRO A 108 -7.48 -13.12 21.77
CA PRO A 108 -7.21 -14.55 21.69
C PRO A 108 -7.78 -15.29 22.92
N PHE A 109 -8.45 -16.42 22.67
CA PHE A 109 -9.18 -17.20 23.69
C PHE A 109 -8.28 -17.65 24.85
N THR A 110 -7.04 -18.06 24.56
CA THR A 110 -6.06 -18.53 25.56
C THR A 110 -5.73 -17.48 26.62
N THR A 111 -5.47 -16.24 26.20
CA THR A 111 -5.18 -15.12 27.11
C THR A 111 -6.39 -14.78 27.97
N TYR A 112 -7.58 -14.78 27.37
CA TYR A 112 -8.82 -14.44 28.04
C TYR A 112 -9.21 -15.46 29.13
N VAL A 113 -9.14 -16.76 28.82
CA VAL A 113 -9.44 -17.83 29.77
C VAL A 113 -8.51 -17.78 30.98
N THR A 114 -7.21 -17.51 30.76
CA THR A 114 -6.23 -17.36 31.84
C THR A 114 -6.63 -16.25 32.83
N HIS A 115 -7.24 -15.16 32.37
CA HIS A 115 -7.73 -14.08 33.24
C HIS A 115 -8.96 -14.51 34.07
N ILE A 116 -9.89 -15.26 33.46
CA ILE A 116 -11.08 -15.76 34.17
C ILE A 116 -10.69 -16.80 35.23
N GLU A 117 -9.80 -17.72 34.89
CA GLU A 117 -9.33 -18.74 35.85
C GLU A 117 -8.64 -18.11 37.05
N LYS A 118 -7.82 -17.08 36.83
CA LYS A 118 -7.21 -16.30 37.91
C LYS A 118 -8.25 -15.58 38.76
N LEU A 119 -9.23 -14.95 38.11
CA LEU A 119 -10.33 -14.26 38.78
C LEU A 119 -11.15 -15.21 39.66
N TYR A 120 -11.44 -16.42 39.17
CA TYR A 120 -12.16 -17.44 39.93
C TYR A 120 -11.33 -17.98 41.10
N LYS A 121 -10.05 -18.30 40.91
CA LYS A 121 -9.18 -18.79 42.00
C LYS A 121 -9.06 -17.80 43.16
N GLN A 122 -9.17 -16.51 42.85
CA GLN A 122 -9.04 -15.44 43.84
C GLN A 122 -10.39 -15.06 44.48
N SER A 123 -11.54 -15.57 44.02
CA SER A 123 -12.88 -15.08 44.37
C SER A 123 -13.26 -15.23 45.85
N ASN A 124 -12.61 -16.13 46.59
CA ASN A 124 -12.90 -16.41 48.01
C ASN A 124 -12.08 -15.54 48.98
N SER A 125 -11.28 -14.61 48.49
CA SER A 125 -10.50 -13.72 49.35
C SER A 125 -11.37 -12.63 50.01
N VAL A 126 -11.06 -12.34 51.28
CA VAL A 126 -11.78 -11.39 52.15
C VAL A 126 -11.03 -10.05 52.32
N THR A 127 -9.81 -9.90 51.80
CA THR A 127 -9.04 -8.65 51.99
C THR A 127 -9.42 -7.57 50.97
N SER A 128 -9.41 -6.31 51.39
CA SER A 128 -9.74 -5.16 50.52
C SER A 128 -8.79 -5.02 49.32
N HIS A 129 -7.52 -5.37 49.49
CA HIS A 129 -6.53 -5.39 48.42
C HIS A 129 -6.86 -6.44 47.35
N GLU A 130 -7.27 -7.64 47.76
CA GLU A 130 -7.58 -8.74 46.84
C GLU A 130 -8.93 -8.53 46.13
N GLN A 131 -9.93 -7.95 46.80
CA GLN A 131 -11.18 -7.49 46.15
C GLN A 131 -10.91 -6.43 45.07
N THR A 132 -9.97 -5.52 45.32
CA THR A 132 -9.54 -4.53 44.32
C THR A 132 -8.85 -5.20 43.13
N ALA A 133 -7.99 -6.20 43.37
CA ALA A 133 -7.35 -6.97 42.31
C ALA A 133 -8.35 -7.76 41.45
N GLN A 134 -9.37 -8.38 42.06
CA GLN A 134 -10.47 -9.05 41.36
C GLN A 134 -11.22 -8.08 40.46
N GLN A 135 -11.55 -6.89 40.96
CA GLN A 135 -12.26 -5.88 40.20
C GLN A 135 -11.42 -5.37 39.01
N ILE A 136 -10.10 -5.20 39.17
CA ILE A 136 -9.19 -4.88 38.06
C ILE A 136 -9.20 -5.99 36.99
N ALA A 137 -9.17 -7.26 37.40
CA ALA A 137 -9.21 -8.38 36.48
C ALA A 137 -10.54 -8.44 35.71
N PHE A 138 -11.67 -8.17 36.38
CA PHE A 138 -12.97 -8.02 35.72
C PHE A 138 -12.98 -6.88 34.70
N GLN A 139 -12.42 -5.71 35.02
CA GLN A 139 -12.35 -4.59 34.06
C GLN A 139 -11.57 -4.95 32.79
N LYS A 140 -10.51 -5.75 32.92
CA LYS A 140 -9.76 -6.26 31.74
C LYS A 140 -10.63 -7.17 30.88
N ILE A 141 -11.42 -8.06 31.49
CA ILE A 141 -12.39 -8.91 30.78
C ILE A 141 -13.42 -8.04 30.05
N TRP A 142 -13.98 -7.05 30.74
CA TRP A 142 -14.97 -6.14 30.18
C TRP A 142 -14.43 -5.32 29.00
N GLN A 143 -13.17 -4.87 29.09
CA GLN A 143 -12.48 -4.20 27.99
C GLN A 143 -12.44 -5.05 26.71
N HIS A 144 -12.14 -6.35 26.84
CA HIS A 144 -12.14 -7.27 25.70
C HIS A 144 -13.54 -7.46 25.10
N VAL A 145 -14.57 -7.53 25.95
CA VAL A 145 -15.98 -7.60 25.52
C VAL A 145 -16.38 -6.37 24.71
N ILE A 146 -16.06 -5.17 25.20
CA ILE A 146 -16.32 -3.91 24.48
C ILE A 146 -15.58 -3.89 23.14
N GLN A 147 -14.30 -4.28 23.13
CA GLN A 147 -13.50 -4.27 21.91
C GLN A 147 -14.06 -5.22 20.84
N ALA A 148 -14.52 -6.41 21.24
CA ALA A 148 -15.12 -7.36 20.33
C ALA A 148 -16.47 -6.86 19.77
N CYS A 149 -17.30 -6.24 20.62
CA CYS A 149 -18.54 -5.57 20.19
C CYS A 149 -18.30 -4.50 19.12
N ILE A 150 -17.25 -3.68 19.28
CA ILE A 150 -16.89 -2.62 18.35
C ILE A 150 -16.40 -3.20 17.02
N ASN A 151 -15.62 -4.29 17.06
CA ASN A 151 -15.03 -4.87 15.87
C ASN A 151 -16.06 -5.51 14.92
N GLU A 152 -17.08 -6.19 15.45
CA GLU A 152 -18.14 -6.80 14.63
C GLU A 152 -19.00 -5.76 13.91
N ASP A 153 -19.40 -4.69 14.62
CA ASP A 153 -20.19 -3.59 14.05
C ASP A 153 -19.42 -2.84 12.95
N ILE A 154 -18.11 -2.68 13.12
CA ILE A 154 -17.23 -2.13 12.08
C ILE A 154 -17.15 -3.06 10.87
N GLY A 155 -17.07 -4.38 11.06
CA GLY A 155 -17.00 -5.36 9.97
C GLY A 155 -18.26 -5.37 9.08
N ASP A 156 -19.45 -5.34 9.69
CA ASP A 156 -20.73 -5.24 8.98
C ASP A 156 -20.85 -3.89 8.24
N SER A 157 -20.47 -2.80 8.91
CA SER A 157 -20.44 -1.46 8.30
C SER A 157 -19.50 -1.39 7.07
N ILE A 158 -18.32 -2.03 7.12
CA ILE A 158 -17.39 -2.07 5.99
C ILE A 158 -18.01 -2.78 4.78
N THR A 159 -18.69 -3.90 5.01
CA THR A 159 -19.34 -4.68 3.95
C THR A 159 -20.42 -3.86 3.26
N LYS A 160 -21.29 -3.20 4.02
CA LYS A 160 -22.35 -2.33 3.48
C LYS A 160 -21.79 -1.12 2.72
N VAL A 161 -20.67 -0.55 3.17
CA VAL A 161 -20.01 0.54 2.43
C VAL A 161 -19.42 0.03 1.12
N ASN A 162 -18.85 -1.18 1.06
CA ASN A 162 -18.41 -1.78 -0.21
C ASN A 162 -19.56 -1.96 -1.21
N ASP A 163 -20.75 -2.36 -0.74
CA ASP A 163 -21.94 -2.50 -1.58
C ASP A 163 -22.38 -1.14 -2.16
N SER A 164 -22.31 -0.09 -1.35
CA SER A 164 -22.58 1.27 -1.82
C SER A 164 -21.58 1.75 -2.89
N ILE A 165 -20.31 1.30 -2.86
CA ILE A 165 -19.31 1.61 -3.88
C ILE A 165 -19.70 0.96 -5.22
N ARG A 166 -20.13 -0.31 -5.19
CA ARG A 166 -20.61 -1.02 -6.39
C ARG A 166 -21.83 -0.33 -7.00
N TRP A 167 -22.77 0.08 -6.16
CA TRP A 167 -23.92 0.86 -6.60
C TRP A 167 -23.52 2.21 -7.19
N LEU A 168 -22.59 2.94 -6.57
CA LEU A 168 -22.05 4.20 -7.10
C LEU A 168 -21.48 4.02 -8.51
N GLN A 169 -20.72 2.95 -8.74
CA GLN A 169 -20.14 2.63 -10.06
C GLN A 169 -21.21 2.29 -11.10
N GLN A 170 -22.29 1.63 -10.70
CA GLN A 170 -23.40 1.29 -11.59
C GLN A 170 -24.22 2.52 -12.00
N TYR A 171 -24.48 3.44 -11.06
CA TYR A 171 -25.34 4.61 -11.25
C TYR A 171 -24.55 5.92 -11.42
N PHE A 172 -23.26 5.84 -11.76
CA PHE A 172 -22.34 6.97 -11.79
C PHE A 172 -22.76 8.16 -12.67
N MET A 173 -23.62 7.93 -13.67
CA MET A 173 -24.11 8.94 -14.61
C MET A 173 -25.14 9.89 -13.97
N THR A 174 -25.70 9.49 -12.82
CA THR A 174 -26.76 10.23 -12.11
C THR A 174 -26.19 11.15 -11.02
N LYS A 175 -27.02 12.05 -10.47
CA LYS A 175 -26.63 12.89 -9.34
C LYS A 175 -26.60 12.08 -8.04
N ILE A 176 -25.40 11.85 -7.51
CA ILE A 176 -25.17 11.07 -6.28
C ILE A 176 -24.69 12.00 -5.17
N THR A 177 -25.27 11.87 -3.98
CA THR A 177 -24.88 12.60 -2.76
C THR A 177 -24.31 11.66 -1.71
N VAL A 178 -23.45 12.17 -0.83
CA VAL A 178 -22.89 11.38 0.29
C VAL A 178 -23.99 10.87 1.22
N SER A 179 -25.05 11.67 1.45
CA SER A 179 -26.17 11.27 2.31
C SER A 179 -26.92 10.07 1.76
N GLN A 180 -27.13 10.00 0.44
CA GLN A 180 -27.77 8.83 -0.20
C GLN A 180 -26.91 7.57 -0.02
N LEU A 181 -25.60 7.67 -0.21
CA LEU A 181 -24.70 6.54 -0.06
C LEU A 181 -24.62 6.05 1.40
N ALA A 182 -24.60 6.97 2.36
CA ALA A 182 -24.61 6.65 3.79
C ALA A 182 -25.91 5.95 4.20
N LEU A 183 -27.05 6.45 3.70
CA LEU A 183 -28.36 5.84 3.94
C LEU A 183 -28.44 4.43 3.34
N GLN A 184 -27.94 4.23 2.12
CA GLN A 184 -27.89 2.92 1.48
C GLN A 184 -27.01 1.92 2.24
N ALA A 185 -25.90 2.38 2.81
CA ALA A 185 -25.02 1.56 3.63
C ALA A 185 -25.51 1.39 5.09
N ASN A 186 -26.66 1.97 5.43
CA ASN A 186 -27.25 1.99 6.78
C ASN A 186 -26.25 2.45 7.87
N VAL A 187 -25.48 3.51 7.58
CA VAL A 187 -24.52 4.11 8.51
C VAL A 187 -24.67 5.64 8.55
N SER A 188 -24.21 6.26 9.62
CA SER A 188 -24.16 7.74 9.67
C SER A 188 -23.21 8.31 8.60
N THR A 189 -23.48 9.50 8.08
CA THR A 189 -22.63 10.18 7.09
C THR A 189 -21.17 10.29 7.54
N ARG A 190 -20.93 10.55 8.82
CA ARG A 190 -19.57 10.62 9.39
C ARG A 190 -18.86 9.28 9.34
N GLN A 191 -19.55 8.20 9.72
CA GLN A 191 -19.02 6.84 9.67
C GLN A 191 -18.78 6.39 8.24
N TYR A 192 -19.72 6.69 7.33
CA TYR A 192 -19.59 6.45 5.90
C TYR A 192 -18.33 7.09 5.32
N LEU A 193 -18.14 8.40 5.53
CA LEU A 193 -16.97 9.12 5.02
C LEU A 193 -15.65 8.53 5.52
N ARG A 194 -15.60 8.13 6.80
CA ARG A 194 -14.42 7.50 7.40
C ARG A 194 -14.13 6.14 6.78
N ILE A 195 -15.14 5.27 6.72
CA ILE A 195 -14.97 3.91 6.17
C ILE A 195 -14.65 3.98 4.67
N PHE A 196 -15.39 4.78 3.90
CA PHE A 196 -15.17 4.96 2.47
C PHE A 196 -13.76 5.48 2.18
N LYS A 197 -13.28 6.49 2.92
CA LYS A 197 -11.93 7.03 2.76
C LYS A 197 -10.87 5.98 3.10
N ASN A 198 -11.08 5.16 4.13
CA ASN A 198 -10.15 4.10 4.47
C ASN A 198 -10.12 2.98 3.41
N LEU A 199 -11.26 2.68 2.79
CA LEU A 199 -11.35 1.65 1.74
C LEU A 199 -10.79 2.13 0.39
N THR A 200 -11.01 3.38 0.04
CA THR A 200 -10.73 3.90 -1.31
C THR A 200 -9.58 4.90 -1.38
N ASN A 201 -9.09 5.39 -0.23
CA ASN A 201 -8.19 6.55 -0.10
C ASN A 201 -8.73 7.88 -0.65
N HIS A 202 -10.02 7.95 -1.01
CA HIS A 202 -10.65 9.11 -1.62
C HIS A 202 -11.93 9.52 -0.87
N THR A 203 -12.38 10.77 -1.04
CA THR A 203 -13.75 11.13 -0.66
C THR A 203 -14.74 10.55 -1.70
N PRO A 204 -16.02 10.30 -1.33
CA PRO A 204 -16.99 9.72 -2.26
C PRO A 204 -17.14 10.50 -3.57
N ILE A 205 -17.16 11.84 -3.48
CA ILE A 205 -17.28 12.71 -4.66
C ILE A 205 -15.98 12.70 -5.49
N ALA A 206 -14.81 12.70 -4.86
CA ALA A 206 -13.54 12.60 -5.59
C ALA A 206 -13.41 11.25 -6.32
N TYR A 207 -13.86 10.16 -5.68
CA TYR A 207 -13.92 8.83 -6.27
C TYR A 207 -14.88 8.77 -7.46
N LEU A 208 -16.11 9.28 -7.29
CA LEU A 208 -17.10 9.36 -8.37
C LEU A 208 -16.55 10.13 -9.56
N ASN A 209 -15.98 11.31 -9.33
CA ASN A 209 -15.39 12.14 -10.37
C ASN A 209 -14.23 11.43 -11.08
N GLN A 210 -13.37 10.73 -10.34
CA GLN A 210 -12.31 9.91 -10.93
C GLN A 210 -12.86 8.78 -11.81
N TYR A 211 -13.91 8.11 -11.37
CA TYR A 211 -14.59 7.07 -12.13
C TYR A 211 -15.25 7.65 -13.39
N ARG A 212 -15.90 8.81 -13.31
CA ARG A 212 -16.49 9.51 -14.46
C ARG A 212 -15.44 9.90 -15.51
N ILE A 213 -14.30 10.45 -15.07
CA ILE A 213 -13.18 10.76 -15.98
C ILE A 213 -12.67 9.49 -16.67
N TYR A 214 -12.55 8.39 -15.93
CA TYR A 214 -12.15 7.11 -16.52
C TYR A 214 -13.13 6.64 -17.61
N ARG A 215 -14.44 6.67 -17.35
CA ARG A 215 -15.47 6.34 -18.36
C ARG A 215 -15.46 7.34 -19.53
N ALA A 216 -15.09 8.60 -19.29
CA ALA A 216 -14.97 9.60 -20.34
C ALA A 216 -13.81 9.31 -21.29
N GLN A 217 -12.67 8.87 -20.76
CA GLN A 217 -11.52 8.45 -21.58
C GLN A 217 -11.90 7.32 -22.53
N GLU A 218 -12.58 6.28 -22.05
CA GLU A 218 -13.05 5.18 -22.91
C GLU A 218 -13.96 5.70 -24.03
N ARG A 219 -14.95 6.53 -23.70
CA ARG A 219 -15.89 7.10 -24.68
C ARG A 219 -15.20 8.02 -25.69
N LEU A 220 -14.21 8.81 -25.27
CA LEU A 220 -13.45 9.70 -26.16
C LEU A 220 -12.66 8.92 -27.23
N LEU A 221 -12.18 7.72 -26.90
CA LEU A 221 -11.45 6.87 -27.85
C LEU A 221 -12.39 6.02 -28.72
N GLN A 222 -13.54 5.61 -28.17
CA GLN A 222 -14.45 4.66 -28.84
C GLN A 222 -15.55 5.33 -29.67
N SER A 223 -15.94 6.57 -29.36
CA SER A 223 -17.05 7.26 -30.03
C SER A 223 -16.57 8.41 -30.92
N ASN A 224 -17.47 8.91 -31.78
CA ASN A 224 -17.31 10.18 -32.49
C ASN A 224 -18.11 11.32 -31.83
N ALA A 225 -18.61 11.09 -30.61
CA ALA A 225 -19.39 12.07 -29.87
C ALA A 225 -18.51 13.28 -29.50
N THR A 226 -19.14 14.45 -29.43
CA THR A 226 -18.44 15.67 -29.02
C THR A 226 -17.99 15.59 -27.56
N VAL A 227 -16.98 16.38 -27.20
CA VAL A 227 -16.50 16.48 -25.81
C VAL A 227 -17.65 16.85 -24.85
N GLN A 228 -18.57 17.71 -25.30
CA GLN A 228 -19.76 18.11 -24.55
C GLN A 228 -20.72 16.93 -24.33
N GLU A 229 -21.04 16.17 -25.38
CA GLU A 229 -21.90 14.98 -25.28
C GLU A 229 -21.29 13.95 -24.33
N ILE A 230 -19.98 13.71 -24.44
CA ILE A 230 -19.30 12.75 -23.56
C ILE A 230 -19.34 13.21 -22.11
N ALA A 231 -19.09 14.50 -21.83
CA ALA A 231 -19.17 15.06 -20.49
C ALA A 231 -20.56 14.80 -19.85
N LEU A 232 -21.63 15.05 -20.61
CA LEU A 232 -23.00 14.82 -20.19
C LEU A 232 -23.28 13.32 -19.97
N GLN A 233 -22.88 12.46 -20.91
CA GLN A 233 -23.08 11.02 -20.84
C GLN A 233 -22.38 10.35 -19.65
N VAL A 234 -21.28 10.92 -19.15
CA VAL A 234 -20.62 10.41 -17.95
C VAL A 234 -21.11 11.07 -16.65
N GLY A 235 -22.10 11.97 -16.73
CA GLY A 235 -22.75 12.56 -15.56
C GLY A 235 -22.17 13.90 -15.08
N PHE A 236 -21.42 14.63 -15.91
CA PHE A 236 -21.06 16.02 -15.60
C PHE A 236 -22.11 16.99 -16.16
N GLU A 237 -22.72 17.78 -15.27
CA GLU A 237 -23.66 18.85 -15.65
C GLU A 237 -22.94 20.06 -16.28
N ASN A 238 -21.67 20.28 -15.90
CA ASN A 238 -20.87 21.42 -16.35
C ASN A 238 -19.64 20.95 -17.14
N VAL A 239 -19.63 21.25 -18.44
CA VAL A 239 -18.55 20.89 -19.39
C VAL A 239 -17.23 21.59 -19.05
N ASN A 240 -17.26 22.82 -18.54
CA ASN A 240 -16.04 23.54 -18.15
C ASN A 240 -15.39 22.88 -16.93
N TYR A 241 -16.20 22.48 -15.95
CA TYR A 241 -15.72 21.70 -14.81
C TYR A 241 -15.15 20.34 -15.26
N PHE A 242 -15.84 19.64 -16.18
CA PHE A 242 -15.33 18.42 -16.78
C PHE A 242 -13.98 18.63 -17.47
N ASN A 243 -13.83 19.65 -18.31
CA ASN A 243 -12.59 19.93 -19.04
C ASN A 243 -11.43 20.20 -18.08
N ALA A 244 -11.64 21.03 -17.05
CA ALA A 244 -10.64 21.34 -16.04
C ALA A 244 -10.23 20.09 -15.25
N LEU A 245 -11.21 19.32 -14.79
CA LEU A 245 -10.98 18.09 -14.03
C LEU A 245 -10.31 17.00 -14.90
N PHE A 246 -10.71 16.88 -16.16
CA PHE A 246 -10.11 15.95 -17.11
C PHE A 246 -8.64 16.32 -17.35
N LYS A 247 -8.33 17.59 -17.61
CA LYS A 247 -6.94 18.05 -17.73
C LYS A 247 -6.14 17.78 -16.46
N GLN A 248 -6.72 18.03 -15.29
CA GLN A 248 -6.07 17.75 -14.01
C GLN A 248 -5.79 16.25 -13.78
N LYS A 249 -6.73 15.37 -14.16
CA LYS A 249 -6.66 13.93 -13.86
C LYS A 249 -5.93 13.12 -14.94
N VAL A 250 -6.01 13.55 -16.19
CA VAL A 250 -5.46 12.85 -17.37
C VAL A 250 -4.16 13.51 -17.85
N GLY A 251 -3.93 14.78 -17.53
CA GLY A 251 -2.74 15.54 -17.91
C GLY A 251 -2.87 16.31 -19.22
N CYS A 252 -3.96 16.14 -19.98
CA CYS A 252 -4.25 16.90 -21.21
C CYS A 252 -5.75 17.19 -21.37
N THR A 253 -6.12 18.05 -22.30
CA THR A 253 -7.54 18.35 -22.58
C THR A 253 -8.24 17.18 -23.28
N PRO A 254 -9.57 17.03 -23.16
CA PRO A 254 -10.32 16.00 -23.90
C PRO A 254 -10.10 16.05 -25.42
N LYS A 255 -9.97 17.26 -25.99
CA LYS A 255 -9.72 17.45 -27.44
C LYS A 255 -8.33 16.94 -27.84
N ALA A 256 -7.32 17.19 -27.02
CA ALA A 256 -5.99 16.61 -27.19
C ALA A 256 -6.05 15.08 -27.11
N TYR A 257 -6.80 14.57 -26.14
CA TYR A 257 -6.96 13.14 -25.91
C TYR A 257 -7.56 12.39 -27.11
N ILE A 258 -8.56 12.97 -27.78
CA ILE A 258 -9.18 12.39 -29.01
C ILE A 258 -8.14 12.20 -30.13
N ARG A 259 -7.08 13.00 -30.21
CA ARG A 259 -6.05 12.81 -31.25
C ARG A 259 -5.32 11.47 -31.14
N LEU A 260 -5.35 10.83 -29.97
CA LEU A 260 -4.85 9.46 -29.77
C LEU A 260 -5.68 8.39 -30.50
N LYS A 261 -6.89 8.71 -30.98
CA LYS A 261 -7.74 7.81 -31.77
C LYS A 261 -7.13 7.46 -33.14
N GLN A 262 -6.16 8.24 -33.62
CA GLN A 262 -5.44 7.88 -34.84
C GLN A 262 -4.83 6.49 -34.70
N LYS A 263 -4.88 5.67 -35.76
CA LYS A 263 -4.50 4.24 -35.70
C LYS A 263 -3.04 4.01 -35.24
N ASN A 264 -2.19 5.04 -35.31
CA ASN A 264 -0.83 5.09 -34.77
C ASN A 264 -0.41 6.55 -34.52
N PRO A 265 -0.67 7.14 -33.35
CA PRO A 265 -0.27 8.52 -33.09
C PRO A 265 1.26 8.66 -33.08
N ARG A 266 1.78 9.73 -33.68
CA ARG A 266 3.20 10.11 -33.63
C ARG A 266 3.53 10.67 -32.26
N ILE A 267 3.86 9.79 -31.32
CA ILE A 267 4.16 10.16 -29.93
C ILE A 267 5.63 10.56 -29.82
N LEU A 268 5.90 11.78 -29.38
CA LEU A 268 7.23 12.19 -28.91
C LEU A 268 7.24 12.13 -27.38
N THR A 269 8.35 11.67 -26.79
CA THR A 269 8.50 11.64 -25.33
C THR A 269 9.64 12.52 -24.86
N LEU A 270 9.58 12.95 -23.61
CA LEU A 270 10.74 13.49 -22.91
C LEU A 270 10.86 12.75 -21.57
N HIS A 271 11.82 11.83 -21.51
CA HIS A 271 12.12 10.87 -20.44
C HIS A 271 11.32 9.56 -20.39
N TYR A 272 10.32 9.34 -21.25
CA TYR A 272 9.39 8.19 -21.14
C TYR A 272 9.47 7.17 -22.27
N ALA A 273 10.55 7.19 -23.06
CA ALA A 273 10.76 6.18 -24.09
C ALA A 273 10.78 4.75 -23.54
N GLY A 274 11.36 4.54 -22.36
CA GLY A 274 11.43 3.21 -21.73
C GLY A 274 10.05 2.63 -21.39
N GLU A 275 9.13 3.44 -20.89
CA GLU A 275 7.76 3.01 -20.60
C GLU A 275 6.98 2.67 -21.87
N LEU A 276 7.10 3.48 -22.93
CA LEU A 276 6.40 3.22 -24.18
C LEU A 276 6.90 1.96 -24.85
N LEU A 277 8.21 1.76 -24.92
CA LEU A 277 8.80 0.57 -25.52
C LEU A 277 8.42 -0.70 -24.77
N ALA A 278 8.31 -0.65 -23.45
CA ALA A 278 7.85 -1.78 -22.63
C ALA A 278 6.45 -2.28 -23.02
N ILE A 279 5.60 -1.41 -23.57
CA ILE A 279 4.23 -1.75 -23.98
C ILE A 279 4.06 -1.80 -25.50
N GLY A 280 5.17 -1.93 -26.23
CA GLY A 280 5.19 -2.10 -27.68
C GLY A 280 4.93 -0.81 -28.47
N ILE A 281 5.04 0.36 -27.85
CA ILE A 281 4.89 1.66 -28.52
C ILE A 281 6.27 2.24 -28.80
N THR A 282 6.56 2.54 -30.06
CA THR A 282 7.81 3.20 -30.46
C THR A 282 7.57 4.71 -30.56
N PRO A 283 8.13 5.54 -29.66
CA PRO A 283 8.05 6.99 -29.82
C PRO A 283 8.90 7.45 -31.01
N ILE A 284 8.50 8.55 -31.63
CA ILE A 284 9.19 9.13 -32.79
C ILE A 284 10.51 9.78 -32.39
N ALA A 285 10.65 10.25 -31.14
CA ALA A 285 11.88 10.79 -30.57
C ALA A 285 11.80 10.89 -29.04
N ASP A 286 12.96 11.01 -28.40
CA ASP A 286 13.17 11.42 -27.00
C ASP A 286 14.45 12.27 -26.94
N ILE A 287 14.89 12.68 -25.76
CA ILE A 287 16.21 13.29 -25.57
C ILE A 287 17.30 12.22 -25.41
N GLU A 288 18.53 12.57 -25.81
CA GLU A 288 19.66 11.65 -25.86
C GLU A 288 19.96 10.99 -24.52
N VAL A 289 19.87 11.75 -23.41
CA VAL A 289 20.12 11.20 -22.07
C VAL A 289 19.14 10.10 -21.69
N THR A 290 17.93 10.06 -22.26
CA THR A 290 16.98 8.96 -22.07
C THR A 290 17.42 7.75 -22.88
N TRP A 291 17.80 7.95 -24.14
CA TRP A 291 18.24 6.86 -25.03
C TRP A 291 19.47 6.13 -24.52
N LEU A 292 20.44 6.87 -23.97
CA LEU A 292 21.64 6.32 -23.35
C LEU A 292 21.34 5.48 -22.11
N GLN A 293 20.14 5.59 -21.53
CA GLN A 293 19.70 4.79 -20.39
C GLN A 293 18.97 3.50 -20.77
N LEU A 294 18.66 3.27 -22.05
CA LEU A 294 17.91 2.09 -22.49
C LEU A 294 18.83 1.03 -23.09
N THR A 295 18.62 -0.24 -22.70
CA THR A 295 19.36 -1.38 -23.24
C THR A 295 18.41 -2.49 -23.69
N PRO A 296 18.52 -2.98 -24.95
CA PRO A 296 19.32 -2.41 -26.03
C PRO A 296 18.72 -1.10 -26.53
N ARG A 297 19.58 -0.13 -26.91
CA ARG A 297 19.13 1.11 -27.54
C ARG A 297 18.37 0.80 -28.84
N PRO A 298 17.17 1.36 -29.04
CA PRO A 298 16.45 1.19 -30.31
C PRO A 298 17.26 1.71 -31.50
N LYS A 299 17.31 0.94 -32.60
CA LYS A 299 18.07 1.31 -33.81
C LYS A 299 17.59 2.63 -34.45
N ASN A 300 16.29 2.92 -34.35
CA ASN A 300 15.66 4.09 -34.95
C ASN A 300 15.43 5.22 -33.92
N ALA A 301 16.24 5.27 -32.86
CA ALA A 301 16.12 6.29 -31.81
C ALA A 301 16.49 7.68 -32.37
N CYS A 302 15.47 8.51 -32.64
CA CYS A 302 15.65 9.91 -32.99
C CYS A 302 15.78 10.77 -31.72
N THR A 303 16.60 11.82 -31.79
CA THR A 303 16.85 12.72 -30.66
C THR A 303 16.36 14.14 -30.95
N VAL A 304 15.74 14.78 -29.96
CA VAL A 304 15.36 16.22 -30.00
C VAL A 304 16.18 17.06 -29.02
N GLY A 305 17.44 16.66 -28.81
CA GLY A 305 18.38 17.36 -27.96
C GLY A 305 19.08 16.42 -26.96
N TYR A 306 20.13 16.91 -26.31
CA TYR A 306 20.94 16.06 -25.44
C TYR A 306 20.29 15.86 -24.06
N SER A 307 20.38 16.88 -23.20
CA SER A 307 19.72 16.94 -21.87
C SER A 307 18.57 17.95 -21.83
N CYS A 308 18.54 18.88 -22.79
CA CYS A 308 17.51 19.89 -22.95
C CYS A 308 16.80 19.65 -24.29
N CYS A 309 15.49 19.91 -24.33
CA CYS A 309 14.68 19.78 -25.53
C CYS A 309 14.91 20.96 -26.49
N ASP A 310 15.21 20.66 -27.75
CA ASP A 310 15.18 21.59 -28.87
C ASP A 310 13.76 21.66 -29.44
N ILE A 311 13.13 22.82 -29.31
CA ILE A 311 11.74 23.04 -29.73
C ILE A 311 11.60 23.02 -31.27
N ASP A 312 12.59 23.50 -32.01
CA ASP A 312 12.50 23.56 -33.46
C ASP A 312 12.70 22.16 -34.07
N ALA A 313 13.57 21.34 -33.47
CA ALA A 313 13.65 19.92 -33.80
C ALA A 313 12.30 19.21 -33.55
N VAL A 314 11.62 19.50 -32.44
CA VAL A 314 10.28 18.95 -32.17
C VAL A 314 9.26 19.37 -33.24
N LYS A 315 9.25 20.64 -33.65
CA LYS A 315 8.32 21.13 -34.70
C LYS A 315 8.54 20.41 -36.03
N GLN A 316 9.79 20.20 -36.44
CA GLN A 316 10.13 19.50 -37.68
C GLN A 316 9.60 18.06 -37.69
N LEU A 317 9.59 17.40 -36.53
CA LEU A 317 9.08 16.04 -36.41
C LEU A 317 7.55 15.94 -36.44
N GLN A 318 6.81 17.06 -36.36
CA GLN A 318 5.34 17.08 -36.41
C GLN A 318 4.68 15.99 -35.53
N PRO A 319 4.93 15.97 -34.20
CA PRO A 319 4.27 15.03 -33.29
C PRO A 319 2.76 15.29 -33.20
N ASP A 320 1.98 14.23 -33.06
CA ASP A 320 0.55 14.33 -32.73
C ASP A 320 0.35 14.72 -31.25
N ILE A 321 1.29 14.26 -30.40
CA ILE A 321 1.27 14.45 -28.96
C ILE A 321 2.69 14.36 -28.38
N VAL A 322 2.94 15.13 -27.32
CA VAL A 322 4.15 15.02 -26.51
C VAL A 322 3.79 14.51 -25.11
N ILE A 323 4.45 13.45 -24.66
CA ILE A 323 4.34 12.95 -23.28
C ILE A 323 5.66 13.21 -22.56
N LEU A 324 5.65 14.08 -21.56
CA LEU A 324 6.87 14.54 -20.90
C LEU A 324 6.78 14.48 -19.39
N SER A 325 7.94 14.39 -18.75
CA SER A 325 8.01 14.41 -17.29
C SER A 325 7.76 15.79 -16.70
N ASP A 326 7.24 15.84 -15.47
CA ASP A 326 7.12 17.10 -14.72
C ASP A 326 8.47 17.73 -14.36
N ALA A 327 9.58 16.99 -14.45
CA ALA A 327 10.93 17.51 -14.27
C ALA A 327 11.40 18.42 -15.43
N ILE A 328 10.75 18.38 -16.60
CA ILE A 328 11.06 19.28 -17.71
C ILE A 328 10.73 20.74 -17.33
N GLU A 329 11.60 21.68 -17.69
CA GLU A 329 11.43 23.09 -17.37
C GLU A 329 10.10 23.65 -17.89
N THR A 330 9.43 24.49 -17.09
CA THR A 330 8.14 25.09 -17.43
C THR A 330 8.16 25.83 -18.77
N LYS A 331 9.26 26.54 -19.08
CA LYS A 331 9.42 27.27 -20.35
C LYS A 331 9.28 26.36 -21.58
N ILE A 332 9.84 25.14 -21.51
CA ILE A 332 9.78 24.14 -22.57
C ILE A 332 8.35 23.60 -22.69
N LYS A 333 7.70 23.29 -21.57
CA LYS A 333 6.31 22.82 -21.55
C LYS A 333 5.37 23.84 -22.22
N THR A 334 5.49 25.11 -21.83
CA THR A 334 4.67 26.20 -22.40
C THR A 334 4.95 26.39 -23.89
N ALA A 335 6.21 26.32 -24.32
CA ALA A 335 6.56 26.42 -25.73
C ALA A 335 5.95 25.29 -26.57
N LEU A 336 5.95 24.05 -26.06
CA LEU A 336 5.35 22.89 -26.72
C LEU A 336 3.82 22.98 -26.77
N GLU A 337 3.17 23.37 -25.66
CA GLU A 337 1.72 23.52 -25.57
C GLU A 337 1.13 24.48 -26.61
N ASN A 338 1.93 25.42 -27.13
CA ASN A 338 1.50 26.38 -28.14
C ASN A 338 1.21 25.74 -29.52
N PHE A 339 1.77 24.58 -29.83
CA PHE A 339 1.61 23.97 -31.16
C PHE A 339 1.31 22.46 -31.14
N VAL A 340 1.62 21.75 -30.06
CA VAL A 340 1.34 20.32 -29.92
C VAL A 340 0.69 20.04 -28.57
N PRO A 341 -0.28 19.12 -28.47
CA PRO A 341 -0.78 18.66 -27.20
C PRO A 341 0.33 18.09 -26.31
N VAL A 342 0.38 18.54 -25.07
CA VAL A 342 1.33 18.09 -24.07
C VAL A 342 0.61 17.34 -22.96
N ILE A 343 1.18 16.21 -22.56
CA ILE A 343 0.81 15.46 -21.37
C ILE A 343 2.00 15.50 -20.42
N VAL A 344 1.74 15.97 -19.21
CA VAL A 344 2.73 15.97 -18.13
C VAL A 344 2.44 14.81 -17.19
N ILE A 345 3.42 13.93 -17.02
CA ILE A 345 3.34 12.81 -16.08
C ILE A 345 4.40 13.02 -14.99
N PRO A 346 4.06 12.85 -13.70
CA PRO A 346 5.03 12.94 -12.63
C PRO A 346 6.21 11.98 -12.85
N TRP A 347 7.44 12.51 -12.79
CA TRP A 347 8.65 11.71 -12.91
C TRP A 347 8.80 10.76 -11.72
N ASP A 348 8.47 11.28 -10.54
CA ASP A 348 8.80 10.67 -9.25
C ASP A 348 7.69 9.85 -8.62
N ILE A 349 7.05 9.05 -9.43
CA ILE A 349 6.14 7.99 -8.95
C ILE A 349 6.77 6.64 -9.26
N ASP A 350 6.22 5.60 -8.63
CA ASP A 350 6.60 4.22 -8.92
C ASP A 350 6.53 3.94 -10.44
N PRO A 351 7.52 3.27 -11.06
CA PRO A 351 7.53 3.02 -12.50
C PRO A 351 6.31 2.25 -13.01
N MET A 352 5.78 1.29 -12.24
CA MET A 352 4.57 0.56 -12.63
C MET A 352 3.34 1.47 -12.54
N GLU A 353 3.24 2.30 -11.51
CA GLU A 353 2.20 3.33 -11.44
C GLU A 353 2.29 4.31 -12.63
N ARG A 354 3.52 4.74 -12.97
CA ARG A 354 3.80 5.60 -14.11
C ARG A 354 3.32 4.97 -15.42
N LEU A 355 3.64 3.70 -15.63
CA LEU A 355 3.18 2.96 -16.80
C LEU A 355 1.67 2.84 -16.85
N LEU A 356 1.00 2.58 -15.73
CA LEU A 356 -0.45 2.54 -15.66
C LEU A 356 -1.08 3.90 -16.04
N ARG A 357 -0.44 5.03 -15.67
CA ARG A 357 -0.90 6.36 -16.09
C ARG A 357 -0.73 6.55 -17.59
N ILE A 358 0.44 6.21 -18.15
CA ILE A 358 0.71 6.25 -19.59
C ILE A 358 -0.29 5.35 -20.34
N ALA A 359 -0.53 4.14 -19.84
CA ALA A 359 -1.47 3.16 -20.39
C ALA A 359 -2.89 3.70 -20.43
N LYS A 360 -3.34 4.28 -19.32
CA LYS A 360 -4.65 4.91 -19.20
C LYS A 360 -4.80 6.06 -20.17
N ILE A 361 -3.74 6.80 -20.42
CA ILE A 361 -3.73 7.85 -21.43
C ILE A 361 -3.87 7.24 -22.83
N LEU A 362 -3.05 6.26 -23.16
CA LEU A 362 -2.96 5.70 -24.51
C LEU A 362 -4.04 4.64 -24.83
N GLY A 363 -4.95 4.37 -23.88
CA GLY A 363 -5.97 3.32 -24.04
C GLY A 363 -5.40 1.90 -24.04
N LYS A 364 -4.25 1.69 -23.39
CA LYS A 364 -3.47 0.43 -23.36
C LYS A 364 -3.51 -0.28 -22.02
N THR A 365 -4.53 -0.03 -21.20
CA THR A 365 -4.60 -0.54 -19.82
C THR A 365 -4.61 -2.07 -19.74
N VAL A 366 -5.21 -2.75 -20.72
CA VAL A 366 -5.25 -4.22 -20.75
C VAL A 366 -3.87 -4.79 -21.04
N GLU A 367 -3.19 -4.29 -22.08
CA GLU A 367 -1.84 -4.71 -22.46
C GLU A 367 -0.84 -4.45 -21.33
N VAL A 368 -0.95 -3.30 -20.66
CA VAL A 368 -0.12 -2.96 -19.51
C VAL A 368 -0.38 -3.86 -18.31
N GLN A 369 -1.64 -4.20 -18.04
CA GLN A 369 -1.96 -5.13 -16.96
C GLN A 369 -1.37 -6.51 -17.23
N GLN A 370 -1.42 -6.98 -18.49
CA GLN A 370 -0.77 -8.23 -18.90
C GLN A 370 0.75 -8.15 -18.75
N TYR A 371 1.38 -7.06 -19.17
CA TYR A 371 2.81 -6.82 -18.99
C TYR A 371 3.21 -6.90 -17.52
N ILE A 372 2.49 -6.19 -16.64
CA ILE A 372 2.76 -6.16 -15.20
C ILE A 372 2.61 -7.55 -14.60
N THR A 373 1.51 -8.24 -14.91
CA THR A 373 1.27 -9.59 -14.41
C THR A 373 2.36 -10.56 -14.86
N HIS A 374 2.76 -10.51 -16.13
CA HIS A 374 3.85 -11.34 -16.65
C HIS A 374 5.18 -11.06 -15.94
N TYR A 375 5.55 -9.79 -15.79
CA TYR A 375 6.77 -9.39 -15.09
C TYR A 375 6.77 -9.85 -13.62
N GLN A 376 5.64 -9.70 -12.93
CA GLN A 376 5.50 -10.13 -11.54
C GLN A 376 5.63 -11.66 -11.40
N GLN A 377 5.02 -12.43 -12.30
CA GLN A 377 5.15 -13.89 -12.33
C GLN A 377 6.61 -14.32 -12.54
N GLN A 378 7.29 -13.74 -13.54
CA GLN A 378 8.71 -14.03 -13.77
C GLN A 378 9.59 -13.65 -12.58
N SER A 379 9.34 -12.47 -12.00
CA SER A 379 10.09 -11.99 -10.83
C SER A 379 9.92 -12.92 -9.64
N ALA A 380 8.70 -13.42 -9.38
CA ALA A 380 8.43 -14.36 -8.29
C ALA A 380 9.14 -15.72 -8.50
N LEU A 381 9.13 -16.25 -9.73
CA LEU A 381 9.84 -17.49 -10.06
C LEU A 381 11.35 -17.35 -9.84
N LEU A 382 11.93 -16.26 -10.33
CA LEU A 382 13.36 -15.97 -10.16
C LEU A 382 13.71 -15.74 -8.69
N GLN A 383 12.86 -15.03 -7.95
CA GLN A 383 13.06 -14.83 -6.51
C GLN A 383 13.08 -16.18 -5.76
N GLN A 384 12.20 -17.12 -6.10
CA GLN A 384 12.22 -18.46 -5.52
C GLN A 384 13.49 -19.23 -5.90
N GLN A 385 13.87 -19.18 -7.18
CA GLN A 385 15.07 -19.84 -7.70
C GLN A 385 16.35 -19.37 -6.97
N TYR A 386 16.46 -18.07 -6.70
CA TYR A 386 17.66 -17.48 -6.11
C TYR A 386 17.55 -17.21 -4.60
N HIS A 387 16.45 -17.58 -3.93
CA HIS A 387 16.23 -17.27 -2.52
C HIS A 387 17.34 -17.80 -1.60
N ASN A 388 17.84 -18.99 -1.92
CA ASN A 388 18.84 -19.72 -1.15
C ASN A 388 20.24 -19.62 -1.75
N TYR A 389 20.47 -18.71 -2.70
CA TYR A 389 21.77 -18.57 -3.36
C TYR A 389 22.89 -18.22 -2.36
N TYR A 390 22.57 -17.42 -1.34
CA TYR A 390 23.50 -17.10 -0.24
C TYR A 390 22.95 -17.61 1.08
N SER A 391 23.80 -18.25 1.89
CA SER A 391 23.46 -18.67 3.25
C SER A 391 23.26 -17.47 4.19
N THR A 392 24.03 -16.40 3.99
CA THR A 392 23.95 -15.14 4.75
C THR A 392 23.69 -14.02 3.75
N LYS A 393 22.42 -13.65 3.54
CA LYS A 393 21.97 -12.64 2.57
C LYS A 393 22.83 -11.36 2.65
N PRO A 394 23.66 -11.04 1.65
CA PRO A 394 24.63 -9.97 1.79
C PRO A 394 23.96 -8.60 1.77
N ARG A 395 24.45 -7.69 2.60
CA ARG A 395 24.09 -6.28 2.61
C ARG A 395 24.78 -5.57 1.47
N ILE A 396 24.02 -4.98 0.57
CA ILE A 396 24.56 -4.33 -0.61
C ILE A 396 24.20 -2.85 -0.64
N ILE A 397 25.06 -2.07 -1.28
CA ILE A 397 24.80 -0.66 -1.56
C ILE A 397 25.06 -0.35 -3.03
N ILE A 398 24.23 0.53 -3.59
CA ILE A 398 24.37 1.02 -4.96
C ILE A 398 24.72 2.50 -4.91
N LEU A 399 25.89 2.85 -5.47
CA LEU A 399 26.47 4.18 -5.45
C LEU A 399 26.42 4.82 -6.83
N ARG A 400 26.14 6.13 -6.88
CA ARG A 400 26.44 6.99 -8.03
C ARG A 400 27.45 8.04 -7.61
N LEU A 401 28.47 8.25 -8.44
CA LEU A 401 29.56 9.17 -8.13
C LEU A 401 29.25 10.59 -8.60
N ASP A 402 29.84 11.54 -7.89
CA ASP A 402 29.81 12.97 -8.15
C ASP A 402 31.19 13.56 -7.78
N GLU A 403 31.42 14.85 -8.00
CA GLU A 403 32.75 15.45 -7.83
C GLU A 403 33.30 15.37 -6.39
N GLN A 404 32.44 15.43 -5.38
CA GLN A 404 32.85 15.48 -3.97
C GLN A 404 32.11 14.51 -3.04
N GLN A 405 31.19 13.71 -3.59
CA GLN A 405 30.26 12.91 -2.81
C GLN A 405 29.82 11.66 -3.58
N VAL A 406 29.33 10.67 -2.85
CA VAL A 406 28.58 9.55 -3.41
C VAL A 406 27.09 9.71 -3.10
N TRP A 407 26.26 9.35 -4.07
CA TRP A 407 24.81 9.28 -3.93
C TRP A 407 24.39 7.83 -3.69
N ILE A 408 23.63 7.60 -2.62
CA ILE A 408 23.01 6.30 -2.32
C ILE A 408 21.52 6.45 -2.55
N HIS A 409 20.96 5.70 -3.49
CA HIS A 409 19.52 5.73 -3.77
C HIS A 409 18.77 4.68 -2.95
N ALA A 410 17.49 4.94 -2.71
CA ALA A 410 16.60 4.01 -2.03
C ALA A 410 16.45 2.68 -2.79
N SER A 411 16.25 1.60 -2.04
CA SER A 411 16.17 0.22 -2.55
C SER A 411 15.10 0.06 -3.64
N ARG A 412 13.97 0.75 -3.51
CA ARG A 412 12.83 0.73 -4.45
C ARG A 412 13.17 1.13 -5.89
N PHE A 413 14.29 1.82 -6.12
CA PHE A 413 14.74 2.17 -7.47
C PHE A 413 15.55 1.07 -8.16
N PHE A 414 15.88 -0.01 -7.44
CA PHE A 414 16.66 -1.14 -7.94
C PHE A 414 16.00 -2.49 -7.59
N PRO A 415 14.78 -2.76 -8.11
CA PRO A 415 13.99 -3.93 -7.75
C PRO A 415 14.71 -5.25 -8.04
N LEU A 416 15.52 -5.31 -9.11
CA LEU A 416 16.37 -6.47 -9.40
C LEU A 416 17.17 -6.89 -8.16
N PHE A 417 17.84 -5.95 -7.52
CA PHE A 417 18.76 -6.25 -6.43
C PHE A 417 18.03 -6.53 -5.11
N TYR A 418 16.98 -5.77 -4.79
CA TYR A 418 16.36 -5.78 -3.46
C TYR A 418 15.01 -6.50 -3.39
N GLN A 419 14.41 -6.86 -4.52
CA GLN A 419 13.16 -7.62 -4.57
C GLN A 419 13.37 -9.02 -5.16
N ILE A 420 14.23 -9.16 -6.17
CA ILE A 420 14.43 -10.43 -6.89
C ILE A 420 15.63 -11.20 -6.33
N LEU A 421 16.80 -10.55 -6.26
CA LEU A 421 17.99 -11.18 -5.70
C LEU A 421 17.93 -11.21 -4.16
N PRO A 422 18.56 -12.21 -3.51
CA PRO A 422 18.56 -12.38 -2.06
C PRO A 422 19.49 -11.39 -1.34
N PHE A 423 19.50 -10.11 -1.76
CA PHE A 423 20.30 -9.06 -1.17
C PHE A 423 19.48 -8.21 -0.20
N GLN A 424 20.17 -7.52 0.71
CA GLN A 424 19.53 -6.64 1.70
C GLN A 424 20.09 -5.22 1.60
N PRO A 425 19.27 -4.18 1.85
CA PRO A 425 19.76 -2.82 2.01
C PRO A 425 20.66 -2.74 3.25
N THR A 426 21.69 -1.88 3.19
CA THR A 426 22.58 -1.63 4.33
C THR A 426 21.83 -0.94 5.49
N VAL A 427 22.42 -0.97 6.70
CA VAL A 427 21.85 -0.27 7.87
C VAL A 427 21.67 1.22 7.57
N LEU A 428 22.65 1.85 6.93
CA LEU A 428 22.57 3.24 6.50
C LEU A 428 21.33 3.50 5.62
N MET A 429 21.06 2.64 4.63
CA MET A 429 19.85 2.77 3.80
C MET A 429 18.58 2.57 4.63
N GLN A 430 18.57 1.55 5.52
CA GLN A 430 17.43 1.26 6.38
C GLN A 430 17.06 2.44 7.28
N GLU A 431 18.06 3.13 7.85
CA GLU A 431 17.87 4.27 8.74
C GLU A 431 17.58 5.59 8.01
N THR A 432 17.83 5.64 6.70
CA THR A 432 17.65 6.85 5.88
C THR A 432 16.57 6.65 4.80
N THR A 433 16.94 6.17 3.62
CA THR A 433 16.09 6.12 2.42
C THR A 433 14.91 5.16 2.53
N GLU A 434 15.02 4.11 3.36
CA GLU A 434 13.93 3.16 3.60
C GLU A 434 13.01 3.61 4.74
N LYS A 435 13.57 4.20 5.81
CA LYS A 435 12.79 4.74 6.93
C LYS A 435 11.91 5.92 6.51
N PHE A 436 12.46 6.82 5.70
CA PHE A 436 11.75 7.99 5.19
C PHE A 436 11.34 7.76 3.74
N GLN A 437 10.17 7.16 3.52
CA GLN A 437 9.71 6.75 2.18
C GLN A 437 9.74 7.88 1.12
N GLN A 438 9.68 9.16 1.51
CA GLN A 438 9.81 10.30 0.59
C GLN A 438 11.26 10.60 0.16
N MET A 439 12.25 10.16 0.92
CA MET A 439 13.67 10.37 0.64
C MET A 439 14.14 9.40 -0.45
N ARG A 440 14.59 9.93 -1.59
CA ARG A 440 15.01 9.13 -2.75
C ARG A 440 16.47 8.69 -2.71
N ARG A 441 17.32 9.57 -2.18
CA ARG A 441 18.75 9.38 -2.09
C ARG A 441 19.32 10.22 -0.97
N ILE A 442 20.47 9.79 -0.46
CA ILE A 442 21.31 10.58 0.43
C ILE A 442 22.65 10.85 -0.26
N ALA A 443 23.21 12.02 0.01
CA ALA A 443 24.59 12.33 -0.34
C ALA A 443 25.48 11.99 0.85
N ILE A 444 26.57 11.27 0.58
CA ILE A 444 27.65 11.05 1.54
C ILE A 444 28.90 11.71 0.96
N PRO A 445 29.42 12.77 1.58
CA PRO A 445 30.68 13.36 1.18
C PRO A 445 31.80 12.32 1.20
N TYR A 446 32.79 12.48 0.32
CA TYR A 446 33.92 11.55 0.25
C TYR A 446 34.69 11.39 1.57
N HIS A 447 34.74 12.43 2.41
CA HIS A 447 35.39 12.33 3.72
C HIS A 447 34.62 11.44 4.71
N ASP A 448 33.32 11.22 4.51
CA ASP A 448 32.45 10.41 5.37
C ASP A 448 32.21 8.99 4.81
N ILE A 449 32.94 8.58 3.77
CA ILE A 449 32.74 7.29 3.09
C ILE A 449 32.91 6.08 4.01
N ALA A 450 33.63 6.24 5.12
CA ALA A 450 33.83 5.19 6.14
C ALA A 450 32.50 4.72 6.78
N SER A 451 31.46 5.54 6.75
CA SER A 451 30.11 5.20 7.26
C SER A 451 29.38 4.15 6.40
N ILE A 452 29.89 3.83 5.21
CA ILE A 452 29.26 2.88 4.29
C ILE A 452 29.68 1.45 4.64
N GLU A 453 28.93 0.82 5.54
CA GLU A 453 29.07 -0.61 5.81
C GLU A 453 28.24 -1.46 4.84
N ALA A 454 28.93 -2.17 3.94
CA ALA A 454 28.32 -3.10 3.00
C ALA A 454 29.21 -4.34 2.78
N ASP A 455 28.57 -5.46 2.48
CA ASP A 455 29.23 -6.71 2.07
C ASP A 455 29.58 -6.67 0.57
N ARG A 456 28.81 -5.91 -0.22
CA ARG A 456 29.07 -5.62 -1.64
C ARG A 456 28.72 -4.18 -2.01
N ILE A 457 29.51 -3.56 -2.88
CA ILE A 457 29.28 -2.21 -3.41
C ILE A 457 29.11 -2.31 -4.93
N TYR A 458 28.01 -1.79 -5.45
CA TYR A 458 27.80 -1.60 -6.89
C TYR A 458 27.88 -0.11 -7.22
N ILE A 459 28.75 0.27 -8.14
CA ILE A 459 28.91 1.65 -8.60
C ILE A 459 28.26 1.74 -9.98
N VAL A 460 27.24 2.60 -10.10
CA VAL A 460 26.63 2.92 -11.40
C VAL A 460 27.59 3.79 -12.19
N ARG A 461 28.10 3.25 -13.29
CA ARG A 461 28.88 3.96 -14.29
C ARG A 461 28.00 4.99 -14.96
N GLY A 462 28.23 6.24 -14.62
CA GLY A 462 27.59 7.37 -15.26
C GLY A 462 28.16 7.64 -16.66
N THR A 463 27.43 8.43 -17.45
CA THR A 463 27.84 8.86 -18.80
C THR A 463 28.66 10.14 -18.80
N GLU A 464 28.93 10.72 -17.63
CA GLU A 464 29.70 11.94 -17.47
C GLU A 464 31.19 11.70 -17.81
N GLU A 465 31.80 12.59 -18.59
CA GLU A 465 33.22 12.48 -18.97
C GLU A 465 34.15 12.39 -17.75
N LYS A 466 33.78 13.07 -16.66
CA LYS A 466 34.53 13.11 -15.40
C LYS A 466 34.38 11.86 -14.53
N PHE A 467 33.49 10.92 -14.87
CA PHE A 467 33.21 9.74 -14.04
C PHE A 467 34.49 8.98 -13.66
N HIS A 468 35.40 8.78 -14.61
CA HIS A 468 36.66 8.07 -14.37
C HIS A 468 37.56 8.81 -13.38
N THR A 469 37.60 10.15 -13.44
CA THR A 469 38.33 10.99 -12.50
C THR A 469 37.77 10.86 -11.09
N TRP A 470 36.45 10.91 -10.93
CA TRP A 470 35.78 10.75 -9.64
C TRP A 470 36.02 9.37 -9.03
N LEU A 471 35.95 8.31 -9.84
CA LEU A 471 36.26 6.95 -9.40
C LEU A 471 37.70 6.83 -8.89
N GLN A 472 38.67 7.42 -9.61
CA GLN A 472 40.07 7.44 -9.17
C GLN A 472 40.27 8.21 -7.86
N GLN A 473 39.57 9.33 -7.68
CA GLN A 473 39.62 10.09 -6.43
C GLN A 473 39.09 9.27 -5.26
N LEU A 474 37.93 8.64 -5.42
CA LEU A 474 37.34 7.74 -4.41
C LEU A 474 38.30 6.61 -4.02
N GLN A 475 38.93 5.96 -5.01
CA GLN A 475 39.87 4.84 -4.79
C GLN A 475 41.17 5.24 -4.07
N LYS A 476 41.55 6.52 -4.12
CA LYS A 476 42.73 7.05 -3.41
C LYS A 476 42.47 7.31 -1.92
N LEU A 477 41.20 7.39 -1.49
CA LEU A 477 40.87 7.69 -0.09
C LEU A 477 41.27 6.53 0.84
N PRO A 478 41.98 6.80 1.95
CA PRO A 478 42.30 5.78 2.94
C PRO A 478 41.04 5.10 3.51
N ALA A 479 40.00 5.89 3.81
CA ALA A 479 38.71 5.40 4.30
C ALA A 479 38.03 4.41 3.34
N TRP A 480 38.12 4.65 2.02
CA TRP A 480 37.59 3.74 1.01
C TRP A 480 38.28 2.38 1.04
N ARG A 481 39.62 2.36 1.07
CA ARG A 481 40.43 1.13 1.10
C ARG A 481 40.17 0.29 2.36
N MET A 482 39.67 0.91 3.41
CA MET A 482 39.37 0.25 4.68
C MET A 482 38.02 -0.47 4.72
N LEU A 483 37.10 -0.16 3.79
CA LEU A 483 35.77 -0.77 3.72
C LEU A 483 35.86 -2.29 3.49
N SER A 484 34.99 -3.04 4.19
CA SER A 484 34.95 -4.51 4.10
C SER A 484 34.77 -5.00 2.66
N ALA A 485 33.79 -4.45 1.93
CA ALA A 485 33.57 -4.79 0.52
C ALA A 485 34.80 -4.51 -0.36
N VAL A 486 35.58 -3.46 -0.08
CA VAL A 486 36.77 -3.12 -0.87
C VAL A 486 37.91 -4.11 -0.58
N LYS A 487 38.19 -4.41 0.69
CA LYS A 487 39.19 -5.40 1.11
C LYS A 487 38.90 -6.79 0.55
N ASN A 488 37.63 -7.17 0.52
CA ASN A 488 37.15 -8.46 0.01
C ASN A 488 36.93 -8.47 -1.51
N GLN A 489 37.32 -7.43 -2.25
CA GLN A 489 37.15 -7.32 -3.71
C GLN A 489 35.69 -7.45 -4.19
N HIS A 490 34.74 -7.03 -3.36
CA HIS A 490 33.30 -7.02 -3.66
C HIS A 490 32.82 -5.64 -4.11
N VAL A 491 33.59 -4.99 -5.00
CA VAL A 491 33.19 -3.74 -5.64
C VAL A 491 33.00 -3.97 -7.13
N TYR A 492 31.81 -3.64 -7.62
CA TYR A 492 31.37 -3.92 -8.97
C TYR A 492 30.99 -2.63 -9.67
N LEU A 493 31.41 -2.47 -10.92
CA LEU A 493 30.98 -1.38 -11.78
C LEU A 493 29.87 -1.88 -12.71
N VAL A 494 28.78 -1.13 -12.81
CA VAL A 494 27.60 -1.50 -13.59
C VAL A 494 27.15 -0.36 -14.51
N PRO A 495 26.74 -0.62 -15.77
CA PRO A 495 26.34 0.42 -16.71
C PRO A 495 24.99 1.01 -16.33
N GLN A 496 24.86 2.34 -16.44
CA GLN A 496 23.58 3.01 -16.23
C GLN A 496 22.49 2.50 -17.16
N ALA A 497 22.81 2.21 -18.43
CA ALA A 497 21.86 1.80 -19.46
C ALA A 497 21.11 0.49 -19.16
N GLY A 498 21.66 -0.36 -18.30
CA GLY A 498 21.06 -1.65 -17.92
C GLY A 498 20.38 -1.65 -16.55
N ILE A 499 20.64 -0.64 -15.72
CA ILE A 499 20.17 -0.59 -14.32
C ILE A 499 19.20 0.56 -14.06
N ALA A 500 19.20 1.58 -14.92
CA ALA A 500 18.22 2.65 -14.84
C ALA A 500 16.80 2.08 -14.79
N ASN A 501 15.97 2.66 -13.92
CA ASN A 501 14.64 2.17 -13.57
C ASN A 501 13.58 2.50 -14.65
N HIS A 502 13.91 2.15 -15.89
CA HIS A 502 13.01 2.15 -17.04
C HIS A 502 12.43 0.75 -17.19
N LEU A 503 11.13 0.66 -17.43
CA LEU A 503 10.46 -0.64 -17.52
C LEU A 503 10.99 -1.51 -18.67
N TYR A 504 11.38 -0.90 -19.78
CA TYR A 504 12.04 -1.60 -20.89
C TYR A 504 13.33 -2.32 -20.46
N ASN A 505 14.08 -1.74 -19.52
CA ASN A 505 15.29 -2.37 -18.99
C ASN A 505 14.95 -3.53 -18.04
N LEU A 506 13.84 -3.47 -17.30
CA LEU A 506 13.52 -4.48 -16.28
C LEU A 506 13.42 -5.89 -16.86
N GLN A 507 12.83 -6.06 -18.05
CA GLN A 507 12.78 -7.39 -18.69
C GLN A 507 14.17 -7.89 -19.06
N GLN A 508 15.04 -7.02 -19.57
CA GLN A 508 16.42 -7.39 -19.92
C GLN A 508 17.24 -7.71 -18.68
N GLN A 509 17.06 -6.96 -17.59
CA GLN A 509 17.72 -7.21 -16.30
C GLN A 509 17.49 -8.63 -15.80
N LEU A 510 16.27 -9.18 -15.96
CA LEU A 510 15.97 -10.56 -15.55
C LEU A 510 16.85 -11.58 -16.27
N THR A 511 17.15 -11.35 -17.55
CA THR A 511 18.03 -12.25 -18.34
C THR A 511 19.50 -12.17 -17.93
N HIS A 512 19.89 -11.10 -17.22
CA HIS A 512 21.27 -10.84 -16.81
C HIS A 512 21.52 -11.14 -15.33
N ILE A 513 20.56 -11.71 -14.59
CA ILE A 513 20.68 -12.05 -13.16
C ILE A 513 22.00 -12.76 -12.79
N PRO A 514 22.45 -13.81 -13.51
CA PRO A 514 23.70 -14.50 -13.15
C PRO A 514 24.90 -13.56 -13.11
N LEU A 515 24.93 -12.55 -13.99
CA LEU A 515 26.01 -11.56 -14.06
C LEU A 515 26.06 -10.65 -12.83
N PHE A 516 24.96 -10.48 -12.10
CA PHE A 516 24.93 -9.69 -10.87
C PHE A 516 25.21 -10.53 -9.61
N LEU A 517 25.13 -11.86 -9.71
CA LEU A 517 25.41 -12.78 -8.61
C LEU A 517 26.91 -13.13 -8.54
N GLU A 518 27.51 -13.45 -9.68
CA GLU A 518 28.90 -13.91 -9.83
C GLU A 518 29.62 -13.15 -10.95
N CYS A 519 30.23 -12.01 -10.63
CA CYS A 519 31.08 -11.30 -11.60
C CYS A 519 32.50 -11.86 -11.54
N ASP A 520 32.75 -12.98 -12.23
CA ASP A 520 34.09 -13.28 -12.70
C ASP A 520 34.36 -12.50 -14.00
N ASN A 521 35.62 -12.12 -14.21
CA ASN A 521 36.11 -11.10 -15.16
C ASN A 521 35.75 -11.28 -16.66
N ALA A 522 34.87 -12.22 -17.03
CA ALA A 522 34.52 -12.60 -18.39
C ALA A 522 33.55 -11.63 -19.11
N HIS A 523 32.74 -10.84 -18.40
CA HIS A 523 31.67 -10.02 -19.01
C HIS A 523 31.83 -8.50 -18.77
N LYS A 524 32.92 -7.92 -19.28
CA LYS A 524 33.32 -6.51 -19.09
C LYS A 524 32.28 -5.43 -19.46
N ASN A 525 31.25 -5.78 -20.23
CA ASN A 525 30.26 -4.83 -20.73
C ASN A 525 29.02 -4.65 -19.82
N ILE A 526 28.80 -5.53 -18.84
CA ILE A 526 27.56 -5.55 -18.03
C ILE A 526 27.85 -5.45 -16.54
N VAL A 527 28.81 -6.20 -16.00
CA VAL A 527 29.31 -5.99 -14.64
C VAL A 527 30.79 -6.36 -14.61
N TYR A 528 31.63 -5.49 -14.03
CA TYR A 528 33.05 -5.77 -13.88
C TYR A 528 33.54 -5.47 -12.47
N ARG A 529 34.32 -6.41 -11.91
CA ARG A 529 34.92 -6.31 -10.58
C ARG A 529 36.12 -5.38 -10.63
N LEU A 530 36.15 -4.34 -9.77
CA LEU A 530 37.30 -3.45 -9.72
C LEU A 530 38.54 -4.20 -9.17
N PRO A 531 39.72 -4.04 -9.80
CA PRO A 531 40.95 -4.66 -9.30
C PRO A 531 41.34 -4.07 -7.94
N LYS A 532 42.15 -4.81 -7.17
CA LYS A 532 42.74 -4.28 -5.93
C LYS A 532 43.46 -2.97 -6.26
N SER A 533 43.14 -1.91 -5.51
CA SER A 533 43.96 -0.69 -5.54
C SER A 533 45.35 -1.07 -5.01
N THR A 534 46.35 -1.06 -5.87
CA THR A 534 47.77 -1.15 -5.48
C THR A 534 48.16 0.05 -4.62
#